data_AF-T0PZR6-F1
#
_entry.id   AF-T0PZR6-F1
#
_cell.length_a   1.000
_cell.length_b   1.000
_cell.length_c   1.000
_cell.angle_alpha   90.00
_cell.angle_beta   90.00
_cell.angle_gamma   90.00
#
_symmetry.space_group_name_H-M   'P 1'
#
loop_
_entity.id
_entity.type
_entity.pdbx_description
1 polymer ?
#
loop_
_entity_poly.entity_id
_entity_poly.type
_entity_poly.pdbx_seq_one_letter_code
_entity_poly.pdbx_strand_id
1 'polypeptide(L)'
;MCTGSAGRCPTDAFASSTTTCTGTKTGGACDAQDFCDGCGNCVDRYLSSSTVCRASKGVCDVAEVCTGQRSECPDDSFACATTKCSGTSTGGACDIQDYCDGKGSCVDMYLPAMSVCRPSNGQCDVAETCTGSSGACPVNAFATTTVTCTGSCNGNPCDGVDHCDGNGNCIDVYLPSSTVCRTAATGCDIAETCTGESGQCPIDKFEPTTTTCSGTCNGNPCDAQDYCDGKGSCVDKYLPSGAVCGNTKAGPCTIAATCTGDMGFCPPDEYADSSVTCAGTSQGGACDGKDTCDGEGNCVDRFLGGKVVCQKPTGYSRPIYCNGKSATCPVSSFLEGNLREMTADDPTPVQSMLVAVAPSSPMVLLGLVCVVAAAVALVAMRQRRDDLALDDATYKLLATHEDASAAF
;
A
#
# COMPACT_ATOMS: atom_id res chain seq x y z
N MET A 1 -119.98 29.18 -23.35
CA MET A 1 -121.32 28.69 -22.97
C MET A 1 -122.38 29.52 -23.68
N CYS A 2 -123.45 28.91 -24.20
CA CYS A 2 -124.58 29.64 -24.77
C CYS A 2 -125.55 30.06 -23.65
N THR A 3 -125.82 31.35 -23.50
CA THR A 3 -126.70 31.91 -22.45
C THR A 3 -128.19 31.88 -22.81
N GLY A 4 -128.52 31.51 -24.06
CA GLY A 4 -129.91 31.39 -24.53
C GLY A 4 -130.62 32.73 -24.82
N SER A 5 -129.92 33.87 -24.78
CA SER A 5 -130.55 35.21 -24.87
C SER A 5 -130.22 36.00 -26.16
N ALA A 6 -129.41 35.48 -27.08
CA ALA A 6 -129.07 36.13 -28.36
C ALA A 6 -128.78 35.10 -29.50
N GLY A 7 -129.09 35.45 -30.75
CA GLY A 7 -128.95 34.59 -31.94
C GLY A 7 -127.55 34.49 -32.55
N ARG A 8 -126.52 34.96 -31.84
CA ARG A 8 -125.10 34.83 -32.22
C ARG A 8 -124.31 34.35 -31.00
N CYS A 9 -123.32 33.49 -31.19
CA CYS A 9 -122.43 33.08 -30.11
C CYS A 9 -121.73 34.32 -29.50
N PRO A 10 -121.50 34.35 -28.17
CA PRO A 10 -120.57 35.32 -27.58
C PRO A 10 -119.23 35.27 -28.33
N THR A 11 -118.56 36.41 -28.49
CA THR A 11 -117.19 36.44 -29.03
C THR A 11 -116.29 35.53 -28.20
N ASP A 12 -115.32 34.88 -28.84
CA ASP A 12 -114.36 34.03 -28.13
C ASP A 12 -113.74 34.80 -26.97
N ALA A 13 -113.84 34.21 -25.78
CA ALA A 13 -113.25 34.76 -24.57
C ALA A 13 -111.98 33.96 -24.29
N PHE A 14 -110.82 34.57 -24.51
CA PHE A 14 -109.53 33.96 -24.22
C PHE A 14 -109.21 34.07 -22.73
N ALA A 15 -108.52 33.04 -22.21
CA ALA A 15 -107.99 33.04 -20.86
C ALA A 15 -107.02 34.22 -20.65
N SER A 16 -107.04 34.83 -19.45
CA SER A 16 -106.19 35.99 -19.14
C SER A 16 -104.71 35.62 -19.14
N SER A 17 -103.83 36.63 -19.21
CA SER A 17 -102.37 36.42 -19.18
C SER A 17 -101.80 35.91 -17.86
N THR A 18 -102.64 35.73 -16.84
CA THR A 18 -102.30 35.11 -15.56
C THR A 18 -102.83 33.68 -15.45
N THR A 19 -103.51 33.19 -16.49
CA THR A 19 -104.00 31.81 -16.53
C THR A 19 -102.86 30.88 -16.92
N THR A 20 -102.59 29.88 -16.09
CA THR A 20 -101.58 28.85 -16.36
C THR A 20 -102.01 27.97 -17.52
N CYS A 21 -101.07 27.59 -18.37
CA CYS A 21 -101.28 26.63 -19.44
C CYS A 21 -100.10 25.63 -19.49
N THR A 22 -100.14 24.68 -20.42
CA THR A 22 -99.04 23.75 -20.66
C THR A 22 -98.56 23.98 -22.09
N GLY A 23 -97.35 24.51 -22.23
CA GLY A 23 -96.75 24.85 -23.49
C GLY A 23 -96.18 23.64 -24.23
N THR A 24 -95.34 23.90 -25.23
CA THR A 24 -94.77 22.85 -26.08
C THR A 24 -93.38 22.41 -25.66
N LYS A 25 -92.74 23.14 -24.73
CA LYS A 25 -91.36 22.93 -24.28
C LYS A 25 -91.28 22.71 -22.77
N THR A 26 -91.98 21.68 -22.26
CA THR A 26 -92.11 21.43 -20.82
C THR A 26 -91.16 20.36 -20.27
N GLY A 27 -90.86 20.41 -18.96
CA GLY A 27 -90.28 19.31 -18.18
C GLY A 27 -88.75 19.30 -18.06
N GLY A 28 -88.06 20.29 -18.63
CA GLY A 28 -86.62 20.48 -18.43
C GLY A 28 -86.28 21.22 -17.12
N ALA A 29 -85.03 21.15 -16.67
CA ALA A 29 -84.58 21.79 -15.43
C ALA A 29 -84.64 23.33 -15.45
N CYS A 30 -84.82 23.94 -16.62
CA CYS A 30 -85.00 25.38 -16.82
C CYS A 30 -86.44 25.79 -17.18
N ASP A 31 -87.38 24.85 -17.10
CA ASP A 31 -88.80 25.10 -17.37
C ASP A 31 -89.44 25.93 -16.25
N ALA A 32 -90.16 26.99 -16.62
CA ALA A 32 -90.95 27.78 -15.69
C ALA A 32 -92.44 27.62 -15.99
N GLN A 33 -93.31 28.07 -15.08
CA GLN A 33 -94.75 27.97 -15.29
C GLN A 33 -95.19 28.80 -16.51
N ASP A 34 -95.80 28.15 -17.50
CA ASP A 34 -96.34 28.80 -18.70
C ASP A 34 -97.66 29.52 -18.42
N PHE A 35 -97.89 30.59 -19.19
CA PHE A 35 -99.09 31.41 -19.09
C PHE A 35 -99.65 31.75 -20.47
N CYS A 36 -100.98 31.92 -20.55
CA CYS A 36 -101.63 32.40 -21.77
C CYS A 36 -101.17 33.81 -22.15
N ASP A 37 -101.27 34.19 -23.42
CA ASP A 37 -101.00 35.56 -23.90
C ASP A 37 -102.23 36.49 -23.87
N GLY A 38 -103.40 35.97 -23.49
CA GLY A 38 -104.67 36.71 -23.57
C GLY A 38 -105.31 36.72 -24.98
N CYS A 39 -104.68 36.08 -25.96
CA CYS A 39 -105.11 36.01 -27.36
C CYS A 39 -105.30 34.56 -27.86
N GLY A 40 -105.25 33.58 -26.95
CA GLY A 40 -105.53 32.17 -27.22
C GLY A 40 -104.30 31.29 -27.39
N ASN A 41 -103.08 31.83 -27.21
CA ASN A 41 -101.84 31.04 -27.26
C ASN A 41 -101.29 30.81 -25.85
N CYS A 42 -100.68 29.65 -25.65
CA CYS A 42 -99.85 29.38 -24.48
C CYS A 42 -98.41 29.81 -24.77
N VAL A 43 -97.82 30.62 -23.89
CA VAL A 43 -96.46 31.12 -24.05
C VAL A 43 -95.53 30.37 -23.11
N ASP A 44 -94.55 29.66 -23.69
CA ASP A 44 -93.50 28.97 -22.93
C ASP A 44 -92.72 30.00 -22.08
N ARG A 45 -92.52 29.72 -20.79
CA ARG A 45 -91.72 30.54 -19.87
C ARG A 45 -90.51 29.76 -19.38
N TYR A 46 -89.38 30.44 -19.22
CA TYR A 46 -88.13 29.83 -18.77
C TYR A 46 -87.59 30.50 -17.51
N LEU A 47 -86.90 29.72 -16.69
CA LEU A 47 -86.19 30.23 -15.51
C LEU A 47 -85.09 31.22 -15.93
N SER A 48 -84.82 32.19 -15.06
CA SER A 48 -83.89 33.29 -15.33
C SER A 48 -82.46 32.84 -15.56
N SER A 49 -81.64 33.69 -16.20
CA SER A 49 -80.23 33.36 -16.48
C SER A 49 -79.30 33.35 -15.26
N SER A 50 -79.84 33.53 -14.06
CA SER A 50 -79.13 33.33 -12.79
C SER A 50 -79.54 32.03 -12.08
N THR A 51 -80.49 31.28 -12.65
CA THR A 51 -80.97 30.03 -12.06
C THR A 51 -80.02 28.88 -12.42
N VAL A 52 -79.35 28.30 -11.41
CA VAL A 52 -78.49 27.12 -11.59
C VAL A 52 -79.38 25.90 -11.85
N CYS A 53 -79.25 25.30 -13.03
CA CYS A 53 -79.98 24.10 -13.43
C CYS A 53 -79.17 22.82 -13.28
N ARG A 54 -77.84 22.93 -13.23
CA ARG A 54 -76.92 21.86 -12.83
C ARG A 54 -75.83 22.47 -11.94
N ALA A 55 -75.70 21.92 -10.74
CA ALA A 55 -74.67 22.36 -9.80
C ALA A 55 -73.31 21.76 -10.19
N SER A 56 -72.25 22.55 -10.00
CA SER A 56 -70.86 22.08 -10.12
C SER A 56 -70.59 20.92 -9.15
N LYS A 57 -69.91 19.88 -9.65
CA LYS A 57 -69.45 18.69 -8.90
C LYS A 57 -68.05 18.85 -8.31
N GLY A 58 -67.43 20.03 -8.43
CA GLY A 58 -66.10 20.29 -7.87
C GLY A 58 -65.36 21.39 -8.63
N VAL A 59 -64.11 21.66 -8.23
CA VAL A 59 -63.30 22.76 -8.79
C VAL A 59 -63.03 22.65 -10.30
N CYS A 60 -63.16 21.46 -10.88
CA CYS A 60 -62.99 21.22 -12.32
C CYS A 60 -64.31 21.23 -13.11
N ASP A 61 -65.42 21.48 -12.45
CA ASP A 61 -66.76 21.48 -13.03
C ASP A 61 -67.40 22.87 -12.90
N VAL A 62 -68.01 23.38 -13.96
CA VAL A 62 -68.66 24.70 -13.94
C VAL A 62 -70.15 24.49 -13.73
N ALA A 63 -70.80 25.32 -12.91
CA ALA A 63 -72.24 25.20 -12.72
C ALA A 63 -72.99 25.79 -13.93
N GLU A 64 -73.90 25.03 -14.52
CA GLU A 64 -74.73 25.50 -15.61
C GLU A 64 -75.92 26.29 -15.08
N VAL A 65 -76.07 27.49 -15.63
CA VAL A 65 -77.24 28.34 -15.42
C VAL A 65 -78.15 28.29 -16.62
N CYS A 66 -79.45 28.44 -16.38
CA CYS A 66 -80.43 28.57 -17.45
C CYS A 66 -80.06 29.72 -18.38
N THR A 67 -80.47 29.64 -19.65
CA THR A 67 -80.23 30.73 -20.61
C THR A 67 -81.32 31.79 -20.57
N GLY A 68 -82.45 31.49 -19.92
CA GLY A 68 -83.69 32.27 -20.02
C GLY A 68 -84.44 32.09 -21.34
N GLN A 69 -84.00 31.18 -22.22
CA GLN A 69 -84.55 31.04 -23.57
C GLN A 69 -85.00 29.62 -23.94
N ARG A 70 -84.68 28.61 -23.13
CA ARG A 70 -84.99 27.20 -23.37
C ARG A 70 -85.28 26.49 -22.04
N SER A 71 -86.07 25.43 -22.08
CA SER A 71 -86.41 24.65 -20.88
C SER A 71 -85.35 23.60 -20.54
N GLU A 72 -84.50 23.21 -21.49
CA GLU A 72 -83.35 22.35 -21.21
C GLU A 72 -82.21 23.15 -20.55
N CYS A 73 -81.52 22.52 -19.59
CA CYS A 73 -80.26 23.04 -19.08
C CYS A 73 -79.19 22.94 -20.19
N PRO A 74 -78.24 23.89 -20.29
CA PRO A 74 -77.12 23.79 -21.22
C PRO A 74 -76.32 22.48 -21.09
N ASP A 75 -75.54 22.17 -22.13
CA ASP A 75 -74.57 21.07 -22.10
C ASP A 75 -73.54 21.29 -20.97
N ASP A 76 -73.02 20.17 -20.45
CA ASP A 76 -72.05 20.15 -19.35
C ASP A 76 -70.78 20.92 -19.74
N SER A 77 -70.39 21.87 -18.90
CA SER A 77 -69.26 22.76 -19.13
C SER A 77 -68.21 22.57 -18.04
N PHE A 78 -66.96 22.39 -18.46
CA PHE A 78 -65.87 22.08 -17.53
C PHE A 78 -64.86 23.23 -17.42
N ALA A 79 -64.19 23.29 -16.28
CA ALA A 79 -63.13 24.26 -16.07
C ALA A 79 -61.96 24.00 -17.03
N CYS A 80 -61.24 25.05 -17.45
CA CYS A 80 -60.11 24.94 -18.36
C CYS A 80 -58.97 24.10 -17.77
N ALA A 81 -58.11 23.53 -18.63
CA ALA A 81 -56.99 22.70 -18.20
C ALA A 81 -55.89 23.43 -17.41
N THR A 82 -55.99 24.75 -17.27
CA THR A 82 -55.10 25.58 -16.45
C THR A 82 -55.69 25.88 -15.07
N THR A 83 -56.91 25.43 -14.79
CA THR A 83 -57.54 25.59 -13.48
C THR A 83 -56.86 24.66 -12.48
N LYS A 84 -56.31 25.26 -11.43
CA LYS A 84 -55.68 24.53 -10.32
C LYS A 84 -56.73 23.72 -9.57
N CYS A 85 -56.39 22.51 -9.21
CA CYS A 85 -57.22 21.66 -8.37
C CYS A 85 -56.36 20.97 -7.30
N SER A 86 -56.98 20.14 -6.47
CA SER A 86 -56.28 19.27 -5.54
C SER A 86 -56.77 17.85 -5.80
N GLY A 87 -55.87 17.04 -6.34
CA GLY A 87 -56.14 15.68 -6.76
C GLY A 87 -56.08 14.70 -5.58
N THR A 88 -55.83 13.44 -5.88
CA THR A 88 -55.84 12.36 -4.87
C THR A 88 -54.51 12.18 -4.17
N SER A 89 -53.40 12.49 -4.85
CA SER A 89 -52.06 12.41 -4.32
C SER A 89 -51.55 13.78 -3.90
N THR A 90 -52.04 14.34 -2.79
CA THR A 90 -51.53 15.63 -2.30
C THR A 90 -50.36 15.45 -1.34
N GLY A 91 -49.23 16.11 -1.65
CA GLY A 91 -48.08 16.26 -0.77
C GLY A 91 -46.92 15.28 -1.02
N GLY A 92 -45.76 15.62 -0.46
CA GLY A 92 -44.49 14.91 -0.64
C GLY A 92 -43.48 15.71 -1.46
N ALA A 93 -42.22 15.28 -1.44
CA ALA A 93 -41.13 16.01 -2.09
C ALA A 93 -41.14 15.91 -3.63
N CYS A 94 -41.97 15.02 -4.20
CA CYS A 94 -42.13 14.83 -5.64
C CYS A 94 -43.46 15.38 -6.20
N ASP A 95 -44.28 15.98 -5.34
CA ASP A 95 -45.60 16.47 -5.68
C ASP A 95 -45.55 17.89 -6.24
N ILE A 96 -46.36 18.18 -7.26
CA ILE A 96 -46.51 19.53 -7.81
C ILE A 96 -47.99 19.89 -7.98
N GLN A 97 -48.26 21.13 -8.38
CA GLN A 97 -49.64 21.62 -8.53
C GLN A 97 -50.44 20.81 -9.56
N ASP A 98 -51.57 20.26 -9.12
CA ASP A 98 -52.55 19.57 -9.96
C ASP A 98 -53.39 20.54 -10.78
N TYR A 99 -53.89 20.05 -11.92
CA TYR A 99 -54.71 20.83 -12.84
C TYR A 99 -55.88 20.00 -13.39
N CYS A 100 -56.95 20.69 -13.75
CA CYS A 100 -58.10 20.07 -14.41
C CYS A 100 -57.72 19.55 -15.81
N ASP A 101 -58.43 18.55 -16.33
CA ASP A 101 -58.22 18.00 -17.68
C ASP A 101 -59.05 18.68 -18.79
N GLY A 102 -59.88 19.67 -18.43
CA GLY A 102 -60.84 20.27 -19.36
C GLY A 102 -62.11 19.44 -19.59
N LYS A 103 -62.30 18.35 -18.82
CA LYS A 103 -63.41 17.40 -18.93
C LYS A 103 -64.03 17.06 -17.57
N GLY A 104 -63.76 17.88 -16.55
CA GLY A 104 -64.34 17.75 -15.22
C GLY A 104 -63.49 16.96 -14.22
N SER A 105 -62.35 16.39 -14.63
CA SER A 105 -61.46 15.63 -13.74
C SER A 105 -60.27 16.46 -13.30
N CYS A 106 -59.88 16.31 -12.03
CA CYS A 106 -58.60 16.80 -11.54
C CYS A 106 -57.51 15.74 -11.80
N VAL A 107 -56.37 16.15 -12.35
CA VAL A 107 -55.26 15.25 -12.71
C VAL A 107 -54.08 15.53 -11.81
N ASP A 108 -53.60 14.49 -11.14
CA ASP A 108 -52.40 14.54 -10.30
C ASP A 108 -51.16 14.83 -11.15
N MET A 109 -50.33 15.77 -10.71
CA MET A 109 -49.11 16.17 -11.40
C MET A 109 -47.87 15.96 -10.51
N TYR A 110 -46.79 15.42 -11.09
CA TYR A 110 -45.57 15.08 -10.35
C TYR A 110 -44.32 15.73 -10.95
N LEU A 111 -43.28 15.89 -10.13
CA LEU A 111 -41.95 16.22 -10.63
C LEU A 111 -41.49 15.17 -11.67
N PRO A 112 -40.70 15.56 -12.69
CA PRO A 112 -40.16 14.64 -13.67
C PRO A 112 -39.39 13.48 -13.04
N ALA A 113 -39.40 12.32 -13.70
CA ALA A 113 -38.56 11.20 -13.30
C ALA A 113 -37.08 11.63 -13.20
N MET A 114 -36.36 11.06 -12.23
CA MET A 114 -34.96 11.42 -11.91
C MET A 114 -34.77 12.78 -11.23
N SER A 115 -35.83 13.54 -10.93
CA SER A 115 -35.71 14.75 -10.08
C SER A 115 -35.31 14.34 -8.66
N VAL A 116 -34.18 14.83 -8.15
CA VAL A 116 -33.71 14.50 -6.79
C VAL A 116 -34.68 15.05 -5.75
N CYS A 117 -35.29 14.16 -4.98
CA CYS A 117 -36.22 14.50 -3.90
C CYS A 117 -35.60 14.33 -2.51
N ARG A 118 -34.53 13.53 -2.41
CA ARG A 118 -33.63 13.52 -1.26
C ARG A 118 -32.19 13.42 -1.74
N PRO A 119 -31.33 14.41 -1.40
CA PRO A 119 -29.92 14.30 -1.71
C PRO A 119 -29.25 13.21 -0.87
N SER A 120 -28.17 12.63 -1.39
CA SER A 120 -27.28 11.77 -0.63
C SER A 120 -26.61 12.54 0.51
N ASN A 121 -26.48 11.90 1.67
CA ASN A 121 -25.87 12.38 2.90
C ASN A 121 -24.55 11.62 3.18
N GLY A 122 -23.68 11.49 2.17
CA GLY A 122 -22.36 10.90 2.31
C GLY A 122 -22.08 9.78 1.31
N GLN A 123 -20.88 9.23 1.33
CA GLN A 123 -20.43 8.26 0.33
C GLN A 123 -21.25 6.96 0.29
N CYS A 124 -21.85 6.58 1.43
CA CYS A 124 -22.62 5.33 1.58
C CYS A 124 -24.14 5.51 1.51
N ASP A 125 -24.59 6.68 1.07
CA ASP A 125 -26.00 7.03 0.95
C ASP A 125 -26.36 7.30 -0.52
N VAL A 126 -27.51 6.79 -0.97
CA VAL A 126 -27.97 6.96 -2.35
C VAL A 126 -28.94 8.12 -2.41
N ALA A 127 -28.81 9.02 -3.40
CA ALA A 127 -29.83 10.05 -3.59
C ALA A 127 -31.12 9.42 -4.13
N GLU A 128 -32.27 9.70 -3.51
CA GLU A 128 -33.55 9.29 -4.09
C GLU A 128 -34.06 10.32 -5.10
N THR A 129 -34.64 9.77 -6.16
CA THR A 129 -35.22 10.54 -7.24
C THR A 129 -36.68 10.17 -7.45
N CYS A 130 -37.46 11.16 -7.86
CA CYS A 130 -38.87 10.99 -8.18
C CYS A 130 -39.06 9.97 -9.31
N THR A 131 -40.12 9.18 -9.25
CA THR A 131 -40.47 8.20 -10.29
C THR A 131 -41.15 8.86 -11.50
N GLY A 132 -41.63 10.10 -11.36
CA GLY A 132 -42.50 10.75 -12.34
C GLY A 132 -43.96 10.32 -12.29
N SER A 133 -44.34 9.50 -11.30
CA SER A 133 -45.67 8.88 -11.19
C SER A 133 -46.23 8.86 -9.76
N SER A 134 -45.56 9.55 -8.83
CA SER A 134 -45.95 9.62 -7.41
C SER A 134 -45.44 10.92 -6.79
N GLY A 135 -46.23 11.51 -5.90
CA GLY A 135 -45.84 12.68 -5.10
C GLY A 135 -44.88 12.35 -3.94
N ALA A 136 -44.79 11.07 -3.56
CA ALA A 136 -43.86 10.61 -2.54
C ALA A 136 -42.45 10.40 -3.12
N CYS A 137 -41.43 10.83 -2.37
CA CYS A 137 -40.05 10.42 -2.62
C CYS A 137 -39.91 8.93 -2.26
N PRO A 138 -39.18 8.12 -3.06
CA PRO A 138 -38.88 6.74 -2.69
C PRO A 138 -38.28 6.61 -1.29
N VAL A 139 -38.37 5.42 -0.71
CA VAL A 139 -37.78 5.14 0.61
C VAL A 139 -36.26 5.31 0.58
N ASN A 140 -35.70 5.75 1.70
CA ASN A 140 -34.26 5.93 1.88
C ASN A 140 -33.49 4.63 1.56
N ALA A 141 -32.59 4.71 0.58
CA ALA A 141 -31.75 3.62 0.14
C ALA A 141 -30.27 3.92 0.41
N PHE A 142 -29.52 2.88 0.81
CA PHE A 142 -28.09 2.98 1.08
C PHE A 142 -27.27 2.23 0.03
N ALA A 143 -26.02 2.64 -0.13
CA ALA A 143 -25.06 1.98 -1.00
C ALA A 143 -24.80 0.54 -0.51
N THR A 144 -24.59 -0.39 -1.43
CA THR A 144 -24.34 -1.80 -1.10
C THR A 144 -22.97 -2.00 -0.45
N THR A 145 -22.74 -3.17 0.16
CA THR A 145 -21.47 -3.53 0.80
C THR A 145 -20.28 -3.67 -0.14
N THR A 146 -20.49 -3.52 -1.45
CA THR A 146 -19.45 -3.54 -2.49
C THR A 146 -19.02 -2.14 -2.90
N VAL A 147 -19.71 -1.10 -2.45
CA VAL A 147 -19.34 0.29 -2.74
C VAL A 147 -18.21 0.68 -1.81
N THR A 148 -17.11 1.12 -2.40
CA THR A 148 -15.94 1.62 -1.67
C THR A 148 -16.20 3.01 -1.10
N CYS A 149 -15.68 3.29 0.08
CA CYS A 149 -15.79 4.59 0.74
C CYS A 149 -14.43 5.01 1.34
N THR A 150 -14.39 6.15 2.02
CA THR A 150 -13.19 6.64 2.71
C THR A 150 -13.51 6.73 4.19
N GLY A 151 -12.96 5.81 4.97
CA GLY A 151 -13.19 5.67 6.40
C GLY A 151 -12.35 6.64 7.22
N SER A 152 -12.15 6.30 8.48
CA SER A 152 -11.37 7.10 9.43
C SER A 152 -9.88 6.77 9.40
N CYS A 153 -9.52 5.52 9.07
CA CYS A 153 -8.16 5.08 8.87
C CYS A 153 -7.85 5.10 7.38
N ASN A 154 -6.89 5.91 6.93
CA ASN A 154 -6.52 5.95 5.53
C ASN A 154 -4.99 6.04 5.35
N GLY A 155 -4.44 5.31 4.38
CA GLY A 155 -3.08 5.49 3.87
C GLY A 155 -1.97 4.90 4.73
N ASN A 156 -2.31 4.06 5.70
CA ASN A 156 -1.33 3.37 6.53
C ASN A 156 -0.97 1.98 5.94
N PRO A 157 0.19 1.38 6.28
CA PRO A 157 0.63 0.13 5.65
C PRO A 157 -0.29 -1.09 5.83
N CYS A 158 -1.15 -1.09 6.85
CA CYS A 158 -2.13 -2.15 7.12
C CYS A 158 -3.57 -1.75 6.77
N ASP A 159 -3.73 -0.63 6.09
CA ASP A 159 -5.01 -0.10 5.68
C ASP A 159 -5.54 -0.85 4.46
N GLY A 160 -6.78 -1.34 4.57
CA GLY A 160 -7.48 -2.01 3.49
C GLY A 160 -8.30 -1.02 2.66
N VAL A 161 -9.18 -1.55 1.82
CA VAL A 161 -10.15 -0.72 1.11
C VAL A 161 -11.45 -0.72 1.90
N ASP A 162 -11.89 0.45 2.34
CA ASP A 162 -13.12 0.60 3.09
C ASP A 162 -14.35 0.41 2.22
N HIS A 163 -15.41 -0.12 2.82
CA HIS A 163 -16.66 -0.40 2.14
C HIS A 163 -17.85 0.11 2.94
N CYS A 164 -18.96 0.36 2.27
CA CYS A 164 -20.21 0.66 2.95
C CYS A 164 -20.75 -0.57 3.69
N ASP A 165 -21.55 -0.37 4.73
CA ASP A 165 -22.18 -1.45 5.50
C ASP A 165 -23.56 -1.87 4.95
N GLY A 166 -24.10 -1.16 3.96
CA GLY A 166 -25.48 -1.34 3.50
C GLY A 166 -26.52 -0.56 4.31
N ASN A 167 -26.08 0.23 5.28
CA ASN A 167 -26.91 0.99 6.23
C ASN A 167 -26.49 2.47 6.33
N GLY A 168 -25.67 2.95 5.40
CA GLY A 168 -25.28 4.34 5.28
C GLY A 168 -23.96 4.70 5.98
N ASN A 169 -23.28 3.72 6.60
CA ASN A 169 -21.98 3.96 7.23
C ASN A 169 -20.84 3.41 6.35
N CYS A 170 -19.72 4.13 6.37
CA CYS A 170 -18.46 3.61 5.86
C CYS A 170 -17.75 2.84 6.98
N ILE A 171 -17.33 1.61 6.72
CA ILE A 171 -16.59 0.78 7.68
C ILE A 171 -15.13 0.66 7.29
N ASP A 172 -14.25 0.93 8.25
CA ASP A 172 -12.81 0.74 8.08
C ASP A 172 -12.50 -0.75 7.89
N VAL A 173 -11.76 -1.09 6.83
CA VAL A 173 -11.33 -2.46 6.54
C VAL A 173 -9.81 -2.54 6.67
N TYR A 174 -9.31 -3.52 7.42
CA TYR A 174 -7.87 -3.70 7.62
C TYR A 174 -7.33 -4.90 6.84
N LEU A 175 -6.06 -4.81 6.43
CA LEU A 175 -5.37 -5.93 5.80
C LEU A 175 -5.27 -7.12 6.77
N PRO A 176 -5.31 -8.38 6.27
CA PRO A 176 -5.25 -9.58 7.11
C PRO A 176 -4.02 -9.61 8.00
N SER A 177 -4.13 -10.29 9.15
CA SER A 177 -3.03 -10.39 10.12
C SER A 177 -1.78 -11.14 9.62
N SER A 178 -1.86 -11.79 8.46
CA SER A 178 -0.73 -12.40 7.78
C SER A 178 0.04 -11.43 6.87
N THR A 179 -0.43 -10.19 6.71
CA THR A 179 0.16 -9.21 5.80
C THR A 179 1.38 -8.58 6.43
N VAL A 180 2.56 -8.77 5.84
CA VAL A 180 3.80 -8.11 6.28
C VAL A 180 3.73 -6.63 5.90
N CYS A 181 3.72 -5.75 6.91
CA CYS A 181 3.67 -4.30 6.73
C CYS A 181 5.02 -3.61 6.87
N ARG A 182 5.98 -4.29 7.52
CA ARG A 182 7.39 -3.92 7.51
C ARG A 182 8.23 -5.19 7.41
N THR A 183 9.11 -5.23 6.42
CA THR A 183 10.05 -6.34 6.26
C THR A 183 11.22 -6.20 7.24
N ALA A 184 11.73 -7.30 7.77
CA ALA A 184 12.97 -7.32 8.54
C ALA A 184 14.14 -6.76 7.70
N ALA A 185 14.84 -5.75 8.22
CA ALA A 185 16.00 -5.14 7.57
C ALA A 185 17.26 -6.01 7.69
N THR A 186 17.38 -6.80 8.76
CA THR A 186 18.52 -7.68 9.03
C THR A 186 18.04 -9.00 9.65
N GLY A 187 18.95 -9.96 9.84
CA GLY A 187 18.66 -11.18 10.60
C GLY A 187 18.44 -10.98 12.10
N CYS A 188 18.62 -9.76 12.61
CA CYS A 188 18.33 -9.36 13.99
C CYS A 188 17.07 -8.51 14.12
N ASP A 189 16.33 -8.37 13.02
CA ASP A 189 15.13 -7.57 12.93
C ASP A 189 13.91 -8.49 12.70
N ILE A 190 12.78 -8.20 13.34
CA ILE A 190 11.56 -9.01 13.22
C ILE A 190 10.64 -8.33 12.23
N ALA A 191 10.20 -9.03 11.19
CA ALA A 191 9.20 -8.47 10.28
C ALA A 191 7.85 -8.26 11.02
N GLU A 192 7.28 -7.06 10.96
CA GLU A 192 5.95 -6.80 11.49
C GLU A 192 4.88 -7.19 10.49
N THR A 193 3.86 -7.83 11.03
CA THR A 193 2.62 -8.16 10.33
C THR A 193 1.48 -7.32 10.88
N CYS A 194 0.53 -7.01 10.02
CA CYS A 194 -0.69 -6.32 10.41
C CYS A 194 -1.42 -7.08 11.52
N THR A 195 -2.21 -6.38 12.33
CA THR A 195 -3.02 -7.04 13.36
C THR A 195 -4.33 -7.58 12.83
N GLY A 196 -4.81 -7.05 11.69
CA GLY A 196 -6.17 -7.25 11.18
C GLY A 196 -7.22 -6.37 11.87
N GLU A 197 -6.81 -5.49 12.79
CA GLU A 197 -7.70 -4.65 13.61
C GLU A 197 -7.32 -3.16 13.58
N SER A 198 -6.23 -2.81 12.89
CA SER A 198 -5.70 -1.45 12.80
C SER A 198 -5.01 -1.25 11.46
N GLY A 199 -5.14 -0.06 10.88
CA GLY A 199 -4.40 0.33 9.68
C GLY A 199 -2.92 0.63 9.95
N GLN A 200 -2.54 0.85 11.22
CA GLN A 200 -1.13 1.06 11.60
C GLN A 200 -0.36 -0.26 11.63
N CYS A 201 0.83 -0.26 11.04
CA CYS A 201 1.79 -1.34 11.27
C CYS A 201 2.22 -1.32 12.74
N PRO A 202 2.36 -2.48 13.42
CA PRO A 202 2.91 -2.53 14.77
C PRO A 202 4.27 -1.83 14.90
N ILE A 203 4.61 -1.45 16.13
CA ILE A 203 5.93 -0.87 16.42
C ILE A 203 7.04 -1.85 16.02
N ASP A 204 8.15 -1.29 15.54
CA ASP A 204 9.36 -2.02 15.16
C ASP A 204 9.91 -2.83 16.35
N LYS A 205 9.99 -4.15 16.19
CA LYS A 205 10.53 -5.09 17.17
C LYS A 205 11.77 -5.77 16.62
N PHE A 206 12.70 -6.05 17.52
CA PHE A 206 13.96 -6.68 17.20
C PHE A 206 14.10 -8.04 17.88
N GLU A 207 14.91 -8.91 17.29
CA GLU A 207 15.29 -10.18 17.88
C GLU A 207 16.03 -9.95 19.21
N PRO A 208 15.79 -10.77 20.26
CA PRO A 208 16.44 -10.61 21.55
C PRO A 208 17.95 -10.84 21.47
N THR A 209 18.67 -10.42 22.52
CA THR A 209 20.13 -10.55 22.60
C THR A 209 20.66 -11.98 22.64
N THR A 210 19.78 -12.97 22.68
CA THR A 210 20.10 -14.40 22.64
C THR A 210 19.98 -14.99 21.23
N THR A 211 19.41 -14.25 20.28
CA THR A 211 19.30 -14.69 18.89
C THR A 211 20.66 -14.63 18.23
N THR A 212 21.09 -15.76 17.68
CA THR A 212 22.33 -15.89 16.92
C THR A 212 22.20 -15.19 15.59
N CYS A 213 23.25 -14.52 15.15
CA CYS A 213 23.33 -13.91 13.83
C CYS A 213 24.67 -14.23 13.17
N SER A 214 24.86 -13.78 11.92
CA SER A 214 26.15 -13.85 11.23
C SER A 214 26.58 -12.42 10.94
N GLY A 215 27.62 -11.98 11.63
CA GLY A 215 28.15 -10.63 11.53
C GLY A 215 29.12 -10.48 10.36
N THR A 216 30.13 -9.65 10.53
CA THR A 216 31.12 -9.37 9.47
C THR A 216 32.35 -10.25 9.56
N CYS A 217 32.65 -10.83 10.74
CA CYS A 217 33.91 -11.50 11.02
C CYS A 217 33.85 -13.03 11.06
N ASN A 218 32.93 -13.66 10.33
CA ASN A 218 32.67 -15.10 10.45
C ASN A 218 33.83 -16.01 10.00
N GLY A 219 34.08 -17.07 10.78
CA GLY A 219 34.91 -18.22 10.39
C GLY A 219 36.41 -18.05 10.59
N ASN A 220 36.84 -16.99 11.27
CA ASN A 220 38.24 -16.80 11.65
C ASN A 220 38.59 -17.59 12.94
N PRO A 221 39.87 -17.89 13.23
CA PRO A 221 40.22 -18.74 14.38
C PRO A 221 39.89 -18.15 15.77
N CYS A 222 39.74 -16.83 15.88
CA CYS A 222 39.32 -16.14 17.10
C CYS A 222 37.86 -15.67 17.07
N ASP A 223 37.11 -16.08 16.05
CA ASP A 223 35.70 -15.77 15.89
C ASP A 223 34.85 -16.61 16.87
N ALA A 224 33.87 -15.97 17.50
CA ALA A 224 32.89 -16.63 18.34
C ALA A 224 31.48 -16.47 17.75
N GLN A 225 30.49 -17.13 18.34
CA GLN A 225 29.11 -17.00 17.86
C GLN A 225 28.60 -15.57 18.08
N ASP A 226 28.18 -14.91 17.01
CA ASP A 226 27.59 -13.58 17.06
C ASP A 226 26.15 -13.62 17.56
N TYR A 227 25.74 -12.52 18.19
CA TYR A 227 24.40 -12.34 18.74
C TYR A 227 23.85 -10.95 18.45
N CYS A 228 22.53 -10.87 18.35
CA CYS A 228 21.84 -9.60 18.21
C CYS A 228 22.02 -8.71 19.45
N ASP A 229 21.89 -7.39 19.30
CA ASP A 229 21.95 -6.42 20.40
C ASP A 229 20.59 -6.07 21.02
N GLY A 230 19.49 -6.66 20.51
CA GLY A 230 18.13 -6.30 20.89
C GLY A 230 17.62 -5.00 20.25
N LYS A 231 18.36 -4.44 19.28
CA LYS A 231 18.05 -3.19 18.57
C LYS A 231 18.22 -3.32 17.05
N GLY A 232 18.25 -4.56 16.54
CA GLY A 232 18.31 -4.84 15.10
C GLY A 232 19.72 -4.99 14.53
N SER A 233 20.77 -4.86 15.35
CA SER A 233 22.15 -5.03 14.90
C SER A 233 22.74 -6.36 15.34
N CYS A 234 23.47 -7.00 14.44
CA CYS A 234 24.31 -8.16 14.79
C CYS A 234 25.63 -7.67 15.39
N VAL A 235 26.00 -8.20 16.55
CA VAL A 235 27.24 -7.84 17.24
C VAL A 235 28.24 -8.98 17.11
N ASP A 236 29.35 -8.70 16.43
CA ASP A 236 30.48 -9.62 16.32
C ASP A 236 31.00 -10.00 17.72
N LYS A 237 31.14 -11.29 18.00
CA LYS A 237 31.71 -11.81 19.25
C LYS A 237 33.04 -12.50 18.96
N TYR A 238 33.97 -12.37 19.91
CA TYR A 238 35.30 -12.93 19.78
C TYR A 238 35.61 -13.87 20.94
N LEU A 239 36.48 -14.86 20.69
CA LEU A 239 37.03 -15.70 21.74
C LEU A 239 37.76 -14.84 22.77
N PRO A 240 37.76 -15.23 24.06
CA PRO A 240 38.37 -14.44 25.11
C PRO A 240 39.88 -14.29 24.89
N SER A 241 40.42 -13.18 25.40
CA SER A 241 41.87 -12.93 25.38
C SER A 241 42.63 -14.11 25.98
N GLY A 242 43.67 -14.57 25.29
CA GLY A 242 44.47 -15.75 25.70
C GLY A 242 43.97 -17.10 25.16
N ALA A 243 42.84 -17.16 24.46
CA ALA A 243 42.44 -18.36 23.73
C ALA A 243 43.48 -18.69 22.63
N VAL A 244 44.03 -19.90 22.63
CA VAL A 244 45.07 -20.29 21.67
C VAL A 244 44.47 -20.46 20.29
N CYS A 245 44.99 -19.72 19.32
CA CYS A 245 44.54 -19.74 17.92
C CYS A 245 45.68 -20.05 16.93
N GLY A 246 46.93 -19.93 17.38
CA GLY A 246 48.14 -20.16 16.60
C GLY A 246 48.54 -21.63 16.45
N ASN A 247 49.68 -21.89 15.82
CA ASN A 247 50.10 -23.25 15.50
C ASN A 247 50.70 -23.99 16.70
N THR A 248 49.88 -24.79 17.37
CA THR A 248 50.30 -25.62 18.52
C THR A 248 51.20 -26.81 18.15
N LYS A 249 51.39 -27.09 16.85
CA LYS A 249 52.22 -28.20 16.36
C LYS A 249 53.63 -27.77 15.94
N ALA A 250 53.97 -26.49 16.01
CA ALA A 250 55.23 -25.93 15.50
C ALA A 250 56.47 -26.15 16.40
N GLY A 251 56.41 -27.09 17.34
CA GLY A 251 57.53 -27.45 18.20
C GLY A 251 57.83 -26.42 19.31
N PRO A 252 58.87 -26.67 20.13
CA PRO A 252 59.14 -25.89 21.36
C PRO A 252 59.69 -24.49 21.12
N CYS A 253 60.11 -24.15 19.89
CA CYS A 253 60.65 -22.83 19.55
C CYS A 253 59.60 -21.87 18.97
N THR A 254 58.37 -22.35 18.79
CA THR A 254 57.24 -21.51 18.36
C THR A 254 56.29 -21.33 19.53
N ILE A 255 55.94 -20.08 19.80
CA ILE A 255 54.95 -19.70 20.80
C ILE A 255 53.64 -19.45 20.03
N ALA A 256 52.70 -20.38 20.18
CA ALA A 256 51.41 -20.28 19.49
C ALA A 256 50.70 -18.98 19.88
N ALA A 257 50.23 -18.24 18.87
CA ALA A 257 49.47 -17.02 19.06
C ALA A 257 48.18 -17.25 19.84
N THR A 258 47.76 -16.21 20.55
CA THR A 258 46.50 -16.19 21.28
C THR A 258 45.63 -15.04 20.82
N CYS A 259 44.31 -15.22 20.92
CA CYS A 259 43.34 -14.19 20.61
C CYS A 259 43.54 -12.98 21.54
N THR A 260 43.38 -11.78 20.98
CA THR A 260 43.44 -10.52 21.73
C THR A 260 42.15 -10.26 22.52
N GLY A 261 41.03 -10.79 22.03
CA GLY A 261 39.69 -10.65 22.63
C GLY A 261 38.81 -9.57 22.00
N ASP A 262 39.33 -8.84 21.02
CA ASP A 262 38.68 -7.69 20.37
C ASP A 262 38.58 -7.81 18.83
N MET A 263 39.09 -8.91 18.24
CA MET A 263 38.97 -9.20 16.81
C MET A 263 38.92 -10.71 16.53
N GLY A 264 38.32 -11.08 15.40
CA GLY A 264 38.18 -12.48 14.98
C GLY A 264 39.46 -13.09 14.37
N PHE A 265 40.42 -12.26 13.94
CA PHE A 265 41.68 -12.74 13.36
C PHE A 265 42.64 -13.26 14.44
N CYS A 266 43.35 -14.34 14.14
CA CYS A 266 44.47 -14.79 14.96
C CYS A 266 45.73 -14.00 14.61
N PRO A 267 46.42 -13.39 15.58
CA PRO A 267 47.74 -12.82 15.37
C PRO A 267 48.75 -13.87 14.87
N PRO A 268 49.87 -13.45 14.27
CA PRO A 268 50.96 -14.38 13.93
C PRO A 268 51.58 -14.99 15.20
N ASP A 269 52.06 -16.23 15.09
CA ASP A 269 52.84 -16.88 16.14
C ASP A 269 54.11 -16.08 16.48
N GLU A 270 54.53 -16.15 17.74
CA GLU A 270 55.80 -15.56 18.20
C GLU A 270 56.90 -16.63 18.27
N TYR A 271 58.16 -16.20 18.33
CA TYR A 271 59.31 -17.09 18.42
C TYR A 271 59.95 -17.04 19.80
N ALA A 272 60.25 -18.23 20.33
CA ALA A 272 60.93 -18.37 21.60
C ALA A 272 62.35 -17.81 21.53
N ASP A 273 62.78 -17.10 22.57
CA ASP A 273 64.10 -16.51 22.62
C ASP A 273 65.20 -17.58 22.74
N SER A 274 66.45 -17.17 22.49
CA SER A 274 67.60 -18.07 22.47
C SER A 274 67.96 -18.77 23.79
N SER A 275 67.30 -18.45 24.90
CA SER A 275 67.42 -19.14 26.19
C SER A 275 66.48 -20.35 26.31
N VAL A 276 65.43 -20.41 25.50
CA VAL A 276 64.49 -21.53 25.48
C VAL A 276 65.18 -22.73 24.86
N THR A 277 65.06 -23.86 25.56
CA THR A 277 65.75 -25.08 25.19
C THR A 277 64.82 -26.03 24.46
N CYS A 278 65.35 -26.63 23.42
CA CYS A 278 64.59 -27.49 22.52
C CYS A 278 65.33 -28.83 22.35
N ALA A 279 64.75 -29.74 21.57
CA ALA A 279 65.41 -30.97 21.15
C ALA A 279 65.58 -30.89 19.63
N GLY A 280 66.80 -30.61 19.19
CA GLY A 280 67.17 -30.62 17.78
C GLY A 280 67.47 -32.02 17.28
N THR A 281 68.15 -32.12 16.14
CA THR A 281 68.31 -33.39 15.41
C THR A 281 69.45 -34.27 15.93
N SER A 282 70.38 -33.68 16.66
CA SER A 282 71.65 -34.33 17.03
C SER A 282 71.71 -34.78 18.50
N GLN A 283 70.72 -35.55 18.96
CA GLN A 283 70.57 -35.91 20.37
C GLN A 283 71.44 -37.07 20.86
N GLY A 284 71.86 -37.01 22.13
CA GLY A 284 72.36 -38.14 22.93
C GLY A 284 73.83 -38.51 22.72
N GLY A 285 74.59 -37.68 21.99
CA GLY A 285 76.03 -37.87 21.77
C GLY A 285 76.89 -37.36 22.95
N ALA A 286 78.13 -37.84 23.07
CA ALA A 286 79.04 -37.43 24.14
C ALA A 286 79.48 -35.94 24.06
N CYS A 287 79.26 -35.30 22.92
CA CYS A 287 79.49 -33.88 22.67
C CYS A 287 78.21 -33.09 22.43
N ASP A 288 77.05 -33.71 22.67
CA ASP A 288 75.76 -33.07 22.56
C ASP A 288 75.59 -32.03 23.67
N GLY A 289 75.36 -30.79 23.26
CA GLY A 289 75.09 -29.67 24.15
C GLY A 289 73.59 -29.53 24.39
N LYS A 290 73.21 -28.52 25.16
CA LYS A 290 71.80 -28.22 25.35
C LYS A 290 71.33 -27.35 24.18
N ASP A 291 70.50 -27.90 23.30
CA ASP A 291 69.98 -27.16 22.15
C ASP A 291 69.09 -26.00 22.58
N THR A 292 69.16 -24.92 21.81
CA THR A 292 68.37 -23.71 22.07
C THR A 292 67.79 -23.13 20.80
N CYS A 293 66.72 -22.38 20.94
CA CYS A 293 66.08 -21.70 19.83
C CYS A 293 66.98 -20.58 19.27
N ASP A 294 66.77 -20.18 18.01
CA ASP A 294 67.47 -19.05 17.38
C ASP A 294 66.74 -17.70 17.52
N GLY A 295 65.47 -17.71 17.93
CA GLY A 295 64.60 -16.52 17.92
C GLY A 295 63.82 -16.34 16.62
N GLU A 296 63.95 -17.27 15.67
CA GLU A 296 63.27 -17.30 14.37
C GLU A 296 62.41 -18.57 14.21
N GLY A 297 62.21 -19.31 15.31
CA GLY A 297 61.35 -20.49 15.39
C GLY A 297 62.07 -21.81 15.14
N ASN A 298 63.39 -21.81 14.89
CA ASN A 298 64.14 -23.05 14.69
C ASN A 298 64.87 -23.49 15.95
N CYS A 299 64.93 -24.80 16.15
CA CYS A 299 65.80 -25.39 17.16
C CYS A 299 67.21 -25.56 16.59
N VAL A 300 68.19 -24.93 17.23
CA VAL A 300 69.59 -25.01 16.80
C VAL A 300 70.34 -26.00 17.68
N ASP A 301 70.91 -27.03 17.04
CA ASP A 301 71.79 -28.01 17.68
C ASP A 301 73.00 -27.28 18.28
N ARG A 302 73.22 -27.42 19.59
CA ARG A 302 74.38 -26.82 20.29
C ARG A 302 75.34 -27.93 20.67
N PHE A 303 76.64 -27.73 20.44
CA PHE A 303 77.64 -28.74 20.73
C PHE A 303 78.64 -28.28 21.80
N LEU A 304 79.07 -29.21 22.64
CA LEU A 304 80.04 -28.95 23.69
C LEU A 304 81.41 -28.56 23.09
N GLY A 305 82.07 -27.58 23.70
CA GLY A 305 83.35 -27.06 23.19
C GLY A 305 84.58 -27.89 23.61
N GLY A 306 85.76 -27.51 23.10
CA GLY A 306 87.07 -28.16 23.29
C GLY A 306 87.61 -28.34 24.70
N LYS A 307 86.83 -27.97 25.72
CA LYS A 307 87.15 -28.20 27.14
C LYS A 307 86.45 -29.44 27.69
N VAL A 308 85.48 -30.00 26.98
CA VAL A 308 84.76 -31.22 27.37
C VAL A 308 85.45 -32.44 26.77
N VAL A 309 85.84 -33.39 27.63
CA VAL A 309 86.41 -34.68 27.21
C VAL A 309 85.27 -35.63 26.87
N CYS A 310 85.19 -36.05 25.61
CA CYS A 310 84.13 -36.92 25.12
C CYS A 310 84.55 -38.39 25.06
N GLN A 311 85.85 -38.66 24.91
CA GLN A 311 86.43 -40.00 25.02
C GLN A 311 87.61 -39.96 25.98
N LYS A 312 87.49 -40.74 27.06
CA LYS A 312 88.56 -40.90 28.05
C LYS A 312 89.76 -41.63 27.41
N PRO A 313 91.00 -41.32 27.82
CA PRO A 313 92.18 -42.00 27.30
C PRO A 313 92.17 -43.48 27.70
N THR A 314 92.41 -44.37 26.74
CA THR A 314 92.59 -45.82 26.96
C THR A 314 94.03 -46.20 26.61
N GLY A 315 94.85 -46.49 27.62
CA GLY A 315 96.29 -46.74 27.44
C GLY A 315 97.09 -45.45 27.20
N TYR A 316 97.89 -45.39 26.13
CA TYR A 316 98.77 -44.25 25.79
C TYR A 316 98.10 -43.19 24.87
N SER A 317 96.81 -43.35 24.54
CA SER A 317 96.07 -42.40 23.70
C SER A 317 95.79 -41.09 24.44
N ARG A 318 95.87 -39.94 23.77
CA ARG A 318 95.46 -38.64 24.34
C ARG A 318 93.91 -38.59 24.46
N PRO A 319 93.35 -37.89 25.47
CA PRO A 319 91.91 -37.64 25.54
C PRO A 319 91.39 -36.94 24.29
N ILE A 320 90.22 -37.33 23.82
CA ILE A 320 89.52 -36.66 22.71
C ILE A 320 88.53 -35.66 23.30
N TYR A 321 88.62 -34.43 22.82
CA TYR A 321 87.75 -33.33 23.23
C TYR A 321 86.71 -33.04 22.14
N CYS A 322 85.56 -32.52 22.55
CA CYS A 322 84.55 -32.05 21.62
C CYS A 322 85.08 -30.86 20.78
N ASN A 323 84.63 -30.71 19.55
CA ASN A 323 85.08 -29.63 18.66
C ASN A 323 84.10 -28.46 18.56
N GLY A 324 82.97 -28.50 19.27
CA GLY A 324 81.89 -27.53 19.17
C GLY A 324 81.09 -27.56 17.86
N LYS A 325 81.24 -28.62 17.04
CA LYS A 325 80.60 -28.74 15.72
C LYS A 325 79.79 -30.01 15.49
N SER A 326 79.93 -31.04 16.33
CA SER A 326 79.19 -32.30 16.21
C SER A 326 78.84 -32.90 17.58
N ALA A 327 77.73 -33.62 17.66
CA ALA A 327 77.31 -34.34 18.87
C ALA A 327 78.19 -35.57 19.17
N THR A 328 78.91 -36.07 18.17
CA THR A 328 79.85 -37.19 18.30
C THR A 328 81.28 -36.71 18.53
N CYS A 329 82.09 -37.56 19.18
CA CYS A 329 83.51 -37.31 19.30
C CYS A 329 84.16 -37.20 17.91
N PRO A 330 84.96 -36.16 17.65
CA PRO A 330 85.75 -36.11 16.42
C PRO A 330 86.69 -37.32 16.40
N VAL A 331 86.70 -38.06 15.29
CA VAL A 331 87.65 -39.15 15.13
C VAL A 331 89.06 -38.57 15.12
N SER A 332 89.96 -39.14 15.93
CA SER A 332 91.39 -38.89 15.78
C SER A 332 91.82 -39.57 14.48
N SER A 333 91.84 -38.82 13.39
CA SER A 333 92.32 -39.30 12.09
C SER A 333 93.79 -39.68 12.20
N PHE A 334 94.05 -40.93 12.58
CA PHE A 334 95.39 -41.54 12.59
C PHE A 334 95.82 -42.07 11.22
N LEU A 335 95.00 -41.88 10.17
CA LEU A 335 95.33 -42.19 8.79
C LEU A 335 94.64 -41.19 7.87
N GLU A 336 95.36 -40.13 7.49
CA GLU A 336 95.34 -39.50 6.15
C GLU A 336 96.18 -38.21 6.20
N GLY A 337 97.49 -38.40 6.25
CA GLY A 337 98.43 -37.38 5.81
C GLY A 337 98.63 -37.53 4.30
N ASN A 338 98.15 -36.55 3.55
CA ASN A 338 98.70 -35.99 2.30
C ASN A 338 97.59 -35.73 1.27
N LEU A 339 97.10 -34.49 1.23
CA LEU A 339 97.42 -33.59 0.12
C LEU A 339 97.03 -32.16 0.49
N ARG A 340 97.98 -31.25 0.21
CA ARG A 340 97.87 -29.79 0.13
C ARG A 340 96.64 -29.42 -0.72
N GLU A 341 95.95 -28.31 -0.48
CA GLU A 341 96.44 -26.96 -0.82
C GLU A 341 95.93 -25.86 0.10
N MET A 342 96.84 -24.91 0.35
CA MET A 342 96.57 -23.57 0.82
C MET A 342 95.99 -22.74 -0.32
N THR A 343 94.91 -22.01 -0.07
CA THR A 343 94.80 -20.60 -0.49
C THR A 343 93.97 -19.85 0.55
N ALA A 344 94.56 -18.76 1.05
CA ALA A 344 93.86 -17.70 1.77
C ALA A 344 93.24 -16.73 0.76
N ASP A 345 91.99 -16.32 1.01
CA ASP A 345 91.53 -14.93 1.05
C ASP A 345 90.00 -14.89 0.95
N ASP A 346 89.37 -14.32 1.97
CA ASP A 346 88.05 -13.72 1.92
C ASP A 346 88.33 -12.19 1.82
N PRO A 347 87.60 -11.37 1.03
CA PRO A 347 86.24 -11.05 1.44
C PRO A 347 85.21 -10.71 0.32
N THR A 348 83.95 -10.84 0.71
CA THR A 348 82.72 -10.17 0.21
C THR A 348 81.94 -10.82 -0.95
N PRO A 349 80.62 -11.07 -0.75
CA PRO A 349 79.65 -10.95 -1.81
C PRO A 349 78.91 -9.63 -1.67
N VAL A 350 79.23 -8.70 -2.57
CA VAL A 350 78.36 -7.58 -2.90
C VAL A 350 77.16 -8.15 -3.65
N GLN A 351 75.99 -7.91 -3.08
CA GLN A 351 74.66 -7.83 -3.67
C GLN A 351 74.62 -7.81 -5.22
N SER A 352 74.06 -8.86 -5.82
CA SER A 352 73.37 -8.78 -7.11
C SER A 352 72.30 -9.85 -7.19
N MET A 353 71.08 -9.42 -6.92
CA MET A 353 69.85 -10.11 -7.28
C MET A 353 69.82 -10.34 -8.79
N LEU A 354 69.78 -11.61 -9.22
CA LEU A 354 69.20 -11.99 -10.50
C LEU A 354 68.00 -12.90 -10.20
N VAL A 355 66.89 -12.26 -9.88
CA VAL A 355 65.58 -12.90 -9.75
C VAL A 355 65.13 -13.31 -11.15
N ALA A 356 65.01 -14.61 -11.39
CA ALA A 356 64.20 -15.13 -12.48
C ALA A 356 62.73 -14.87 -12.12
N VAL A 357 62.17 -13.78 -12.64
CA VAL A 357 60.73 -13.52 -12.59
C VAL A 357 60.06 -14.35 -13.68
N ALA A 358 59.41 -15.44 -13.29
CA ALA A 358 58.32 -16.01 -14.08
C ALA A 358 57.08 -15.14 -13.90
N PRO A 359 56.42 -14.64 -14.97
CA PRO A 359 55.13 -13.98 -14.83
C PRO A 359 54.03 -15.03 -14.78
N SER A 360 53.71 -15.51 -13.58
CA SER A 360 52.44 -16.19 -13.33
C SER A 360 51.41 -15.18 -12.83
N SER A 361 50.41 -14.94 -13.68
CA SER A 361 49.01 -14.64 -13.36
C SER A 361 48.49 -13.21 -13.59
N PRO A 362 47.27 -13.07 -14.16
CA PRO A 362 46.75 -11.84 -14.74
C PRO A 362 45.74 -11.20 -13.80
N MET A 363 46.16 -10.35 -12.87
CA MET A 363 45.24 -9.69 -11.93
C MET A 363 45.35 -8.15 -11.96
N VAL A 364 46.38 -7.59 -12.59
CA VAL A 364 46.58 -6.13 -12.63
C VAL A 364 45.86 -5.48 -13.82
N LEU A 365 45.49 -6.24 -14.87
CA LEU A 365 44.64 -5.73 -15.96
C LEU A 365 43.15 -5.70 -15.60
N LEU A 366 42.68 -6.51 -14.63
CA LEU A 366 41.25 -6.51 -14.25
C LEU A 366 40.88 -5.32 -13.34
N GLY A 367 41.80 -4.84 -12.50
CA GLY A 367 41.54 -3.67 -11.63
C GLY A 367 41.39 -2.37 -12.43
N LEU A 368 42.22 -2.19 -13.46
CA LEU A 368 42.18 -1.01 -14.33
C LEU A 368 41.00 -1.05 -15.33
N VAL A 369 40.58 -2.25 -15.75
CA VAL A 369 39.37 -2.43 -16.58
C VAL A 369 38.09 -2.25 -15.76
N CYS A 370 38.06 -2.65 -14.48
CA CYS A 370 36.90 -2.42 -13.60
C CYS A 370 36.69 -0.95 -13.23
N VAL A 371 37.76 -0.17 -13.04
CA VAL A 371 37.63 1.28 -12.74
C VAL A 371 37.14 2.06 -13.96
N VAL A 372 37.55 1.67 -15.17
CA VAL A 372 37.05 2.25 -16.42
C VAL A 372 35.61 1.80 -16.71
N ALA A 373 35.24 0.55 -16.43
CA ALA A 373 33.87 0.05 -16.58
C ALA A 373 32.89 0.70 -15.59
N ALA A 374 33.30 0.92 -14.33
CA ALA A 374 32.50 1.64 -13.34
C ALA A 374 32.33 3.12 -13.68
N ALA A 375 33.36 3.77 -14.24
CA ALA A 375 33.28 5.14 -14.72
C ALA A 375 32.35 5.27 -15.96
N VAL A 376 32.42 4.32 -16.91
CA VAL A 376 31.52 4.29 -18.08
C VAL A 376 30.07 3.99 -17.68
N ALA A 377 29.85 3.11 -16.68
CA ALA A 377 28.51 2.84 -16.14
C ALA A 377 27.92 4.04 -15.38
N LEU A 378 28.73 4.78 -14.61
CA LEU A 378 28.30 6.01 -13.93
C LEU A 378 27.97 7.14 -14.91
N VAL A 379 28.69 7.25 -16.03
CA VAL A 379 28.39 8.21 -17.09
C VAL A 379 27.12 7.82 -17.87
N ALA A 380 26.93 6.53 -18.18
CA ALA A 380 25.72 6.04 -18.84
C ALA A 380 24.46 6.13 -17.94
N MET A 381 24.62 5.95 -16.62
CA MET A 381 23.53 6.13 -15.65
C MET A 381 23.15 7.60 -15.45
N ARG A 382 24.11 8.54 -15.55
CA ARG A 382 23.82 9.99 -15.57
C ARG A 382 23.08 10.39 -16.83
N GLN A 383 23.53 9.92 -18.01
CA GLN A 383 22.84 10.19 -19.27
C GLN A 383 21.39 9.66 -19.29
N ARG A 384 21.12 8.44 -18.78
CA ARG A 384 19.74 7.94 -18.63
C ARG A 384 18.88 8.73 -17.64
N ARG A 385 19.48 9.32 -16.61
CA ARG A 385 18.75 10.16 -15.64
C ARG A 385 18.35 11.49 -16.26
N ASP A 386 19.21 12.04 -17.12
CA ASP A 386 18.92 13.27 -17.86
C ASP A 386 17.87 13.03 -18.97
N ASP A 387 17.89 11.87 -19.65
CA ASP A 387 16.86 11.49 -20.63
C ASP A 387 15.48 11.26 -19.98
N LEU A 388 15.42 10.63 -18.80
CA LEU A 388 14.17 10.45 -18.03
C LEU A 388 13.65 11.78 -17.43
N ALA A 389 14.53 12.72 -17.11
CA ALA A 389 14.14 14.06 -16.67
C ALA A 389 13.58 14.90 -17.83
N LEU A 390 14.03 14.65 -19.07
CA LEU A 390 13.50 15.30 -20.26
C LEU A 390 12.08 14.79 -20.60
N ASP A 391 11.79 13.52 -20.38
CA ASP A 391 10.45 12.94 -20.58
C ASP A 391 9.41 13.47 -19.55
N ASP A 392 9.77 13.64 -18.27
CA ASP A 392 8.86 14.24 -17.26
C ASP A 392 8.54 15.72 -17.58
N ALA A 393 9.55 16.46 -18.06
CA ALA A 393 9.37 17.85 -18.48
C ALA A 393 8.53 17.99 -19.76
N THR A 394 8.65 17.05 -20.69
CA THR A 394 7.88 17.03 -21.94
C THR A 394 6.43 16.60 -21.70
N TYR A 395 6.19 15.66 -20.77
CA TYR A 395 4.85 15.26 -20.34
C TYR A 395 4.10 16.39 -19.60
N LYS A 396 4.81 17.16 -18.76
CA LYS A 396 4.23 18.35 -18.09
C LYS A 396 3.92 19.52 -19.03
N LEU A 397 4.61 19.63 -20.17
CA LEU A 397 4.34 20.64 -21.20
C LEU A 397 3.18 20.27 -22.13
N LEU A 398 2.88 18.97 -22.28
CA LEU A 398 1.70 18.50 -23.03
C LEU A 398 0.41 18.61 -22.18
N ALA A 399 0.50 18.37 -20.87
CA ALA A 399 -0.64 18.49 -19.96
C ALA A 399 -1.16 19.94 -19.79
N THR A 400 -0.34 20.96 -20.07
CA THR A 400 -0.75 22.37 -20.01
C THR A 400 -1.34 22.90 -21.32
N HIS A 401 -1.39 22.09 -22.38
CA HIS A 401 -1.95 22.48 -23.67
C HIS A 401 -3.38 21.96 -23.94
N GLU A 402 -3.91 21.05 -23.12
CA GLU A 402 -5.31 20.58 -23.21
C GLU A 402 -6.32 21.48 -22.47
N ASP A 403 -5.88 22.39 -21.61
CA ASP A 403 -6.75 23.37 -20.91
C ASP A 403 -6.97 24.70 -21.68
N ALA A 404 -6.43 24.83 -22.90
CA ALA A 404 -6.50 26.07 -23.68
C ALA A 404 -7.51 26.04 -24.85
N SER A 405 -8.32 24.99 -25.02
CA SER A 405 -9.34 24.90 -26.10
C SER A 405 -10.79 25.07 -25.64
N ALA A 406 -11.04 25.53 -24.41
CA ALA A 406 -12.38 25.76 -23.87
C ALA A 406 -12.69 27.25 -23.60
N ALA A 407 -12.21 28.15 -24.47
CA ALA A 407 -12.62 29.55 -24.47
C ALA A 407 -12.47 30.18 -25.86
N PHE A 408 -13.46 29.92 -26.74
CA PHE A 408 -13.88 30.83 -27.82
C PHE A 408 -15.33 30.54 -28.21
#